data_AF-A0AAU3Q9B3-F1
#
_entry.id   AF-A0AAU3Q9B3-F1
#
_cell.length_a   1.000
_cell.length_b   1.000
_cell.length_c   1.000
_cell.angle_alpha   90.00
_cell.angle_beta   90.00
_cell.angle_gamma   90.00
#
_symmetry.space_group_name_H-M   'P 1'
#
loop_
_entity.id
_entity.type
_entity.pdbx_description
1 polymer ?
#
loop_
_entity_poly.entity_id
_entity_poly.type
_entity_poly.pdbx_seq_one_letter_code
_entity_poly.pdbx_strand_id
1 'polypeptide(L)'
;MTIDDIVYVWICARLDADGGPVVDLFQSDPWEGDDGDGIVGRTIESWWESLSFDGITPAEPGALVDITAVDDLLRVCGYQRLNDWITRTGRSGQTVHSADGQIRIEDIR
;
A
#
# COMPACT_ATOMS: atom_id res chain seq x y z
N MET A 1 -13.14 -22.95 -13.45
CA MET A 1 -12.28 -21.76 -13.37
C MET A 1 -12.27 -21.39 -11.90
N THR A 2 -11.21 -21.77 -11.19
CA THR A 2 -10.96 -21.23 -9.85
C THR A 2 -10.67 -19.76 -10.08
N ILE A 3 -11.60 -18.87 -9.72
CA ILE A 3 -11.26 -17.46 -9.65
C ILE A 3 -10.23 -17.41 -8.54
N ASP A 4 -8.98 -17.09 -8.87
CA ASP A 4 -8.07 -16.59 -7.85
C ASP A 4 -8.71 -15.29 -7.39
N ASP A 5 -9.42 -15.36 -6.27
CA ASP A 5 -10.20 -14.27 -5.72
C ASP A 5 -9.22 -13.21 -5.21
N ILE A 6 -8.79 -12.33 -6.12
CA ILE A 6 -7.85 -11.24 -5.85
C ILE A 6 -8.63 -9.95 -5.68
N VAL A 7 -8.33 -9.22 -4.61
CA VAL A 7 -8.76 -7.84 -4.43
C VAL A 7 -7.59 -6.92 -4.77
N TYR A 8 -7.79 -6.02 -5.71
CA TYR A 8 -6.82 -4.97 -6.02
C TYR A 8 -7.05 -3.74 -5.14
N VAL A 9 -5.95 -3.14 -4.69
CA VAL A 9 -5.97 -1.97 -3.83
C VAL A 9 -5.02 -0.89 -4.33
N TRP A 10 -5.42 0.37 -4.16
CA TRP A 10 -4.53 1.51 -4.21
C TRP A 10 -4.01 1.82 -2.81
N ILE A 11 -2.70 1.76 -2.67
CA ILE A 11 -1.98 1.93 -1.41
C ILE A 11 -1.58 3.40 -1.27
N CYS A 12 -1.94 4.03 -0.16
CA CYS A 12 -1.51 5.38 0.20
C CYS A 12 -0.80 5.37 1.56
N ALA A 13 0.53 5.42 1.53
CA ALA A 13 1.36 5.43 2.73
C ALA A 13 1.81 6.86 3.09
N ARG A 14 1.58 7.23 4.35
CA ARG A 14 2.11 8.45 4.97
C ARG A 14 3.06 8.05 6.08
N LEU A 15 4.28 8.57 6.05
CA LEU A 15 5.23 8.39 7.13
C LEU A 15 4.99 9.54 8.14
N ASP A 16 4.26 9.28 9.22
CA ASP A 16 4.07 10.27 10.28
C ASP A 16 5.30 10.28 11.20
N ALA A 17 5.86 11.46 11.44
CA ALA A 17 7.00 11.65 12.33
C ALA A 17 6.65 11.35 13.80
N ASP A 18 5.38 11.50 14.17
CA ASP A 18 4.94 11.45 15.57
C ASP A 18 4.07 10.20 15.90
N GLY A 19 3.66 9.43 14.89
CA GLY A 19 2.70 8.33 15.03
C GLY A 19 3.03 7.04 14.27
N GLY A 20 4.20 6.96 13.63
CA GLY A 20 4.56 5.85 12.75
C GLY A 20 3.85 5.94 11.39
N PRO A 21 4.14 5.03 10.46
CA PRO A 21 3.52 5.11 9.14
C PRO A 21 2.07 4.62 9.22
N VAL A 22 1.20 5.35 8.53
CA VAL A 22 -0.18 4.96 8.30
C VAL A 22 -0.33 4.62 6.83
N VAL A 23 -0.89 3.44 6.54
CA VAL A 23 -1.13 2.98 5.18
C VAL A 23 -2.62 2.82 4.97
N ASP A 24 -3.20 3.74 4.21
CA ASP A 24 -4.61 3.69 3.82
C ASP A 24 -4.72 2.89 2.52
N LEU A 25 -5.56 1.85 2.53
CA LEU A 25 -5.85 1.00 1.39
C LEU A 25 -7.22 1.33 0.84
N PHE A 26 -7.30 1.50 -0.48
CA PHE A 26 -8.55 1.76 -1.18
C PHE A 26 -8.79 0.65 -2.18
N GLN A 27 -9.97 0.03 -2.17
CA GLN A 27 -10.35 -0.91 -3.22
C GLN A 27 -10.29 -0.19 -4.57
N SER A 28 -9.68 -0.87 -5.54
CA SER A 28 -9.46 -0.30 -6.86
C SER A 28 -9.63 -1.34 -7.95
N ASP A 29 -9.86 -0.87 -9.16
CA ASP A 29 -9.86 -1.69 -10.38
C ASP A 29 -8.80 -1.14 -11.33
N PRO A 30 -7.57 -1.70 -11.31
CA PRO A 30 -6.48 -1.29 -12.19
C PRO A 30 -6.69 -1.84 -13.61
N TRP A 31 -6.31 -1.05 -14.62
CA TRP A 31 -6.23 -1.53 -15.99
C TRP A 31 -4.80 -1.47 -16.52
N GLU A 32 -4.44 -2.50 -17.26
CA GLU A 32 -3.14 -2.63 -17.92
C GLU A 32 -3.13 -1.88 -19.25
N GLY A 33 -1.94 -1.46 -19.69
CA GLY A 33 -1.76 -0.95 -21.05
C GLY A 33 -1.94 -2.04 -22.10
N ASP A 34 -2.27 -1.65 -23.33
CA ASP A 34 -2.53 -2.58 -24.45
C ASP A 34 -1.37 -3.55 -24.73
N ASP A 35 -0.14 -3.16 -24.38
CA ASP A 35 1.09 -3.93 -24.62
C ASP A 35 1.53 -4.79 -23.42
N GLY A 36 0.76 -4.82 -22.32
CA GLY A 36 1.12 -5.54 -21.11
C GLY A 36 2.27 -4.87 -20.32
N ASP A 37 2.56 -3.60 -20.58
CA ASP A 37 3.60 -2.79 -19.93
C ASP A 37 3.27 -2.41 -18.46
N GLY A 38 2.35 -3.13 -17.83
CA GLY A 38 1.89 -2.91 -16.47
C GLY A 38 0.70 -1.95 -16.37
N ILE A 39 0.42 -1.52 -15.13
CA ILE A 39 -0.75 -0.73 -14.77
C ILE A 39 -0.59 0.71 -15.27
N VAL A 40 -1.52 1.15 -16.13
CA VAL A 40 -1.52 2.53 -16.69
C VAL A 40 -2.58 3.43 -16.07
N GLY A 41 -3.53 2.84 -15.32
CA GLY A 41 -4.51 3.59 -14.55
C GLY A 41 -5.37 2.69 -13.67
N ARG A 42 -6.28 3.32 -12.92
CA ARG A 42 -7.20 2.62 -12.01
C ARG A 42 -8.44 3.44 -11.69
N THR A 43 -9.53 2.75 -11.39
CA THR A 43 -10.69 3.34 -10.73
C THR A 43 -10.53 3.13 -9.22
N ILE A 44 -10.78 4.17 -8.42
CA ILE A 44 -10.86 4.05 -6.96
C ILE A 44 -12.33 3.91 -6.59
N GLU A 45 -12.68 2.83 -5.90
CA GLU A 45 -14.06 2.56 -5.53
C GLU A 45 -14.38 3.11 -4.14
N SER A 46 -13.73 2.55 -3.12
CA SER A 46 -13.99 2.91 -1.73
C SER A 46 -12.77 2.66 -0.86
N TRP A 47 -12.76 3.27 0.33
CA TRP A 47 -11.80 2.93 1.36
C TRP A 47 -12.02 1.47 1.80
N TRP A 48 -10.93 0.72 1.85
CA TRP A 48 -10.92 -0.70 2.22
C TRP A 48 -10.53 -0.86 3.70
N GLU A 49 -9.31 -0.48 4.08
CA GLU A 49 -8.86 -0.46 5.47
C GLU A 49 -7.65 0.46 5.68
N SER A 50 -7.22 0.63 6.94
CA SER A 50 -5.99 1.33 7.29
C SER A 50 -5.10 0.41 8.11
N LEU A 51 -3.83 0.28 7.71
CA LEU A 51 -2.81 -0.46 8.44
C LEU A 51 -1.95 0.51 9.25
N SER A 52 -1.66 0.15 10.50
CA SER A 52 -0.69 0.83 11.35
C SER A 52 0.35 -0.16 11.86
N PHE A 53 1.47 0.38 12.35
CA PHE A 53 2.49 -0.41 13.05
C PHE A 53 2.12 -0.70 14.51
N ASP A 54 0.89 -0.43 14.94
CA ASP A 54 0.47 -0.73 16.31
C ASP A 54 0.59 -2.25 16.58
N GLY A 55 1.57 -2.63 17.40
CA GLY A 55 1.93 -4.03 17.66
C GLY A 55 3.07 -4.58 16.78
N ILE A 56 3.51 -3.85 15.77
CA ILE A 56 4.72 -4.13 14.99
C ILE A 56 5.81 -3.17 15.48
N THR A 57 6.60 -3.61 16.44
CA THR A 57 7.67 -2.78 17.01
C THR A 57 8.77 -2.60 15.95
N PRO A 58 9.14 -1.37 15.57
CA PRO A 58 10.38 -1.15 14.83
C PRO A 58 11.53 -1.84 15.56
N ALA A 59 12.44 -2.47 14.83
CA ALA A 59 13.54 -3.24 15.42
C ALA A 59 14.36 -2.42 16.43
N GLU A 60 14.37 -1.09 16.29
CA GLU A 60 15.01 -0.17 17.23
C GLU A 60 14.09 1.03 17.57
N PRO A 61 13.91 1.37 18.86
CA PRO A 61 13.22 2.58 19.28
C PRO A 61 13.89 3.83 18.69
N GLY A 62 13.13 4.67 17.98
CA GLY A 62 13.63 5.90 17.37
C GLY A 62 14.30 5.72 15.99
N ALA A 63 14.28 4.51 15.42
CA ALA A 63 14.60 4.32 14.00
C ALA A 63 13.59 5.12 13.16
N LEU A 64 14.09 5.90 12.21
CA LEU A 64 13.24 6.53 11.21
C LEU A 64 12.55 5.42 10.42
N VAL A 65 11.22 5.40 10.47
CA VAL A 65 10.44 4.53 9.61
C VAL A 65 10.57 5.06 8.19
N ASP A 66 11.26 4.30 7.34
CA ASP A 66 11.35 4.59 5.92
C ASP A 66 10.29 3.80 5.14
N ILE A 67 10.28 4.00 3.82
CA ILE A 67 9.31 3.34 2.95
C ILE A 67 9.52 1.81 2.87
N THR A 68 10.69 1.29 3.24
CA THR A 68 10.94 -0.17 3.24
C THR A 68 10.19 -0.86 4.38
N ALA A 69 10.01 -0.17 5.51
CA ALA A 69 9.17 -0.68 6.59
C ALA A 69 7.72 -0.87 6.12
N VAL A 70 7.20 0.04 5.29
CA VAL A 70 5.84 -0.09 4.72
C VAL A 70 5.71 -1.36 3.87
N ASP A 71 6.72 -1.70 3.06
CA ASP A 71 6.72 -2.94 2.28
C ASP A 71 6.70 -4.18 3.20
N ASP A 72 7.39 -4.15 4.33
CA ASP A 72 7.33 -5.21 5.34
C ASP A 72 5.96 -5.32 6.02
N LEU A 73 5.31 -4.19 6.35
CA LEU A 73 3.95 -4.16 6.89
C LEU A 73 2.96 -4.79 5.91
N LEU A 74 2.99 -4.36 4.64
CA LEU A 74 2.13 -4.91 3.58
C LEU A 74 2.31 -6.43 3.50
N ARG A 75 3.55 -6.91 3.47
CA ARG A 75 3.87 -8.34 3.41
C ARG A 75 3.36 -9.12 4.62
N VAL A 76 3.48 -8.59 5.84
CA VAL A 76 2.98 -9.23 7.07
C VAL A 76 1.45 -9.33 7.07
N CYS A 77 0.78 -8.35 6.45
CA CYS A 77 -0.66 -8.31 6.29
C CYS A 77 -1.18 -9.02 5.03
N GLY A 78 -0.31 -9.67 4.24
CA GLY A 78 -0.71 -10.44 3.05
C GLY A 78 -0.87 -9.62 1.77
N TYR A 79 -0.55 -8.32 1.81
CA TYR A 79 -0.58 -7.46 0.63
C TYR A 79 0.71 -7.58 -0.18
N GLN A 80 0.55 -7.60 -1.50
CA GLN A 80 1.65 -7.52 -2.47
C GLN A 80 1.54 -6.22 -3.26
N ARG A 81 2.64 -5.46 -3.32
CA ARG A 81 2.77 -4.29 -4.19
C ARG A 81 3.08 -4.72 -5.64
N LEU A 82 2.46 -4.06 -6.62
CA LEU A 82 2.51 -4.41 -8.04
C LEU A 82 3.43 -3.50 -8.86
N ASN A 83 3.71 -2.29 -8.39
CA ASN A 83 4.56 -1.33 -9.09
C ASN A 83 5.41 -0.52 -8.12
N ASP A 84 6.37 0.23 -8.66
CA ASP A 84 7.25 1.10 -7.87
C ASP A 84 6.48 2.21 -7.16
N TRP A 85 7.02 2.64 -6.01
CA TRP A 85 6.46 3.73 -5.23
C TRP A 85 6.44 5.04 -6.02
N ILE A 86 5.24 5.57 -6.23
CA ILE A 86 5.05 6.95 -6.68
C ILE A 86 5.10 7.85 -5.45
N THR A 87 6.12 8.71 -5.39
CA THR A 87 6.34 9.62 -4.26
C THR A 87 5.93 11.05 -4.62
N ARG A 88 5.09 11.66 -3.79
CA ARG A 88 4.65 13.05 -3.96
C ARG A 88 4.82 13.83 -2.66
N THR A 89 5.50 14.97 -2.72
CA THR A 89 5.64 15.89 -1.59
C THR A 89 4.73 17.08 -1.79
N GLY A 90 3.76 17.25 -0.89
CA GLY A 90 2.84 18.38 -0.88
C GLY A 90 3.51 19.69 -0.47
N ARG A 91 2.83 20.81 -0.70
CA ARG A 91 3.34 22.16 -0.38
C ARG A 91 3.62 22.37 1.12
N SER A 92 2.96 21.61 1.99
CA SER A 92 3.20 21.60 3.44
C SER A 92 4.47 20.84 3.84
N GLY A 93 5.19 20.23 2.89
CA GLY A 93 6.34 19.36 3.16
C GLY A 93 5.97 17.91 3.47
N GLN A 94 4.67 17.57 3.53
CA GLN A 94 4.22 16.20 3.75
C GLN A 94 4.49 15.34 2.51
N THR A 95 5.19 14.22 2.69
CA THR A 95 5.43 13.22 1.65
C THR A 95 4.43 12.08 1.76
N VAL A 96 3.82 11.72 0.63
CA VAL A 96 2.94 10.57 0.47
C VAL A 96 3.58 9.64 -0.56
N HIS A 97 3.62 8.35 -0.22
CA HIS A 97 4.01 7.29 -1.13
C HIS A 97 2.77 6.52 -1.54
N SER A 98 2.70 6.13 -2.81
CA SER A 98 1.53 5.42 -3.31
C SER A 98 1.89 4.41 -4.38
N ALA A 99 1.15 3.29 -4.42
CA ALA A 99 1.40 2.18 -5.31
C ALA A 99 0.15 1.33 -5.49
N ASP A 100 0.08 0.56 -6.57
CA ASP A 100 -0.91 -0.49 -6.75
C ASP A 100 -0.51 -1.71 -5.96
N GLY A 101 -1.51 -2.41 -5.43
CA GLY A 101 -1.31 -3.64 -4.70
C GLY A 101 -2.46 -4.61 -4.90
N GLN A 102 -2.30 -5.78 -4.30
CA GLN A 102 -3.31 -6.81 -4.28
C GLN A 102 -3.23 -7.64 -2.99
N ILE A 103 -4.33 -8.29 -2.66
CA ILE A 103 -4.41 -9.33 -1.62
C ILE A 103 -5.29 -10.47 -2.15
N ARG A 104 -4.97 -11.71 -1.80
CA ARG A 104 -5.87 -12.83 -2.05
C ARG A 104 -6.94 -12.87 -0.98
N ILE A 105 -8.18 -13.17 -1.34
CA ILE A 105 -9.28 -13.25 -0.38
C ILE A 105 -8.98 -14.28 0.73
N GLU A 106 -8.26 -15.36 0.43
CA GLU A 106 -7.82 -16.36 1.42
C GLU A 106 -6.82 -15.83 2.46
N ASP A 107 -6.11 -14.74 2.14
CA ASP A 107 -5.11 -14.10 3.03
C ASP A 107 -5.73 -12.99 3.89
N ILE A 108 -7.01 -12.65 3.68
CA ILE A 108 -7.74 -11.67 4.51
C ILE A 108 -7.93 -12.28 5.90
N ARG A 109 -7.48 -11.54 6.93
CA ARG A 109 -7.55 -11.96 8.35
C ARG A 109 -8.82 -11.50 9.05
#